data_AF-A0A1I0AZ89-F1
#
_entry.id   AF-A0A1I0AZ89-F1
#
_cell.length_a   1.000
_cell.length_b   1.000
_cell.length_c   1.000
_cell.angle_alpha   90.00
_cell.angle_beta   90.00
_cell.angle_gamma   90.00
#
_symmetry.space_group_name_H-M   'P 1'
#
loop_
_entity.id
_entity.type
_entity.pdbx_description
1 polymer ?
#
loop_
_entity_poly.entity_id
_entity_poly.type
_entity_poly.pdbx_seq_one_letter_code
_entity_poly.pdbx_strand_id
1 'polypeptide(L)'
;MAVLAGAVIMAGCASAKDGGTSTADDSAVGTVEQFTGQAVVPVTETASPVAEPTTDGETPDLSGLPAMTGRYLRTKNGGNMVVLEREGPVSFQSTEEEPRFAQLHSGDKVEIKLEFIQETYPGQSEALDIRLLEEGSLEDVDADTLAMLTEMGWLEPEQEKDKQVVLGGVLLHSTGRTARVSCGTPDGALASSVAFNRTPTEEGQSNFGYRDIDYIYLDENAAAVKLGGSYILFLADGTVEYEGRFFAADQLSPETLEWLEYYNSLPEEGQRSISMVPHDLIGDIGLEGDRAVETDAQN
;
A
#
# COMPACT_ATOMS: atom_id res chain seq x y z
N MET A 1 0.70 48.11 32.85
CA MET A 1 0.30 48.45 31.48
C MET A 1 0.40 47.18 30.66
N ALA A 2 -0.74 46.69 30.17
CA ALA A 2 -0.82 45.55 29.28
C ALA A 2 -0.64 46.04 27.84
N VAL A 3 0.10 45.29 27.02
CA VAL A 3 -0.01 45.36 25.56
C VAL A 3 -0.10 43.93 25.05
N LEU A 4 -1.31 43.61 24.57
CA LEU A 4 -1.66 42.46 23.75
C LEU A 4 -1.04 42.62 22.35
N ALA A 5 -0.43 41.56 21.84
CA ALA A 5 -0.33 41.26 20.41
C ALA A 5 -0.19 39.73 20.37
N GLY A 6 -1.13 38.93 19.88
CA GLY A 6 -1.91 39.08 18.65
C GLY A 6 -1.55 37.86 17.81
N ALA A 7 -2.04 36.69 18.23
CA ALA A 7 -1.82 35.43 17.54
C ALA A 7 -2.63 35.40 16.23
N VAL A 8 -1.96 35.20 15.11
CA VAL A 8 -2.61 34.87 13.84
C VAL A 8 -2.66 33.35 13.75
N ILE A 9 -3.84 32.78 14.01
CA ILE A 9 -4.17 31.38 13.72
C ILE A 9 -4.68 31.35 12.28
N MET A 10 -3.88 30.85 11.34
CA MET A 10 -4.39 30.46 10.03
C MET A 10 -4.82 29.00 10.11
N ALA A 11 -6.07 28.80 10.51
CA ALA A 11 -6.78 27.55 10.32
C ALA A 11 -7.28 27.50 8.87
N GLY A 12 -6.94 26.42 8.16
CA GLY A 12 -7.39 26.14 6.81
C GLY A 12 -7.73 24.67 6.64
N CYS A 13 -8.70 24.16 7.41
CA CYS A 13 -9.31 22.86 7.16
C CYS A 13 -10.34 23.01 6.01
N ALA A 14 -10.26 22.18 4.97
CA ALA A 14 -11.30 22.06 3.96
C ALA A 14 -12.06 20.73 4.11
N SER A 15 -13.39 20.82 4.10
CA SER A 15 -14.35 19.76 4.39
C SER A 15 -14.69 18.90 3.17
N ALA A 16 -15.00 17.64 3.46
CA ALA A 16 -15.62 16.65 2.58
C ALA A 16 -16.98 17.09 2.02
N LYS A 17 -17.32 16.56 0.84
CA LYS A 17 -18.69 16.56 0.29
C LYS A 17 -19.09 15.15 -0.13
N ASP A 18 -20.30 14.82 0.29
CA ASP A 18 -21.00 13.55 0.24
C ASP A 18 -21.97 13.48 -0.96
N GLY A 19 -22.34 12.26 -1.37
CA GLY A 19 -23.63 11.94 -1.98
C GLY A 19 -23.67 11.56 -3.47
N GLY A 20 -24.20 10.36 -3.77
CA GLY A 20 -24.86 10.11 -5.06
C GLY A 20 -24.98 8.66 -5.55
N THR A 21 -25.74 7.82 -4.86
CA THR A 21 -26.25 6.52 -5.35
C THR A 21 -27.25 6.68 -6.50
N SER A 22 -27.20 5.79 -7.50
CA SER A 22 -28.36 5.51 -8.38
C SER A 22 -28.37 4.05 -8.84
N THR A 23 -29.38 3.32 -8.39
CA THR A 23 -29.83 2.02 -8.91
C THR A 23 -30.81 2.25 -10.07
N ALA A 24 -30.86 1.31 -11.03
CA ALA A 24 -32.06 1.07 -11.86
C ALA A 24 -32.05 -0.35 -12.44
N ASP A 25 -33.11 -1.09 -12.11
CA ASP A 25 -33.61 -2.32 -12.72
C ASP A 25 -33.98 -2.13 -14.21
N ASP A 26 -33.97 -3.17 -15.06
CA ASP A 26 -35.02 -4.20 -15.18
C ASP A 26 -34.90 -4.94 -16.53
N SER A 27 -35.42 -6.15 -16.49
CA SER A 27 -35.59 -7.24 -17.44
C SER A 27 -36.39 -6.90 -18.71
N ALA A 28 -36.14 -7.64 -19.81
CA ALA A 28 -37.10 -8.63 -20.36
C ALA A 28 -36.88 -9.01 -21.86
N VAL A 29 -36.73 -10.33 -22.07
CA VAL A 29 -37.48 -11.23 -23.00
C VAL A 29 -37.31 -11.19 -24.53
N GLY A 30 -37.11 -12.40 -25.08
CA GLY A 30 -37.50 -12.87 -26.43
C GLY A 30 -36.29 -13.34 -27.26
N THR A 31 -36.21 -14.50 -27.91
CA THR A 31 -37.19 -15.48 -28.38
C THR A 31 -36.46 -16.79 -28.73
N VAL A 32 -37.16 -17.91 -28.61
CA VAL A 32 -36.74 -19.28 -28.91
C VAL A 32 -36.87 -19.57 -30.41
N GLU A 33 -35.89 -20.25 -31.03
CA GLU A 33 -36.16 -21.15 -32.17
C GLU A 33 -35.30 -22.42 -32.08
N GLN A 34 -35.99 -23.56 -32.09
CA GLN A 34 -35.45 -24.91 -32.24
C GLN A 34 -35.29 -25.23 -33.72
N PHE A 35 -34.24 -25.95 -34.12
CA PHE A 35 -34.35 -26.92 -35.21
C PHE A 35 -33.37 -28.09 -35.05
N THR A 36 -33.89 -29.25 -35.46
CA THR A 36 -33.54 -30.64 -35.17
C THR A 36 -32.33 -31.20 -35.93
N GLY A 37 -31.65 -32.21 -35.36
CA GLY A 37 -30.77 -33.11 -36.12
C GLY A 37 -29.92 -34.04 -35.25
N GLN A 38 -30.47 -35.21 -34.92
CA GLN A 38 -29.85 -36.25 -34.09
C GLN A 38 -29.18 -37.32 -34.97
N ALA A 39 -27.94 -37.73 -34.66
CA ALA A 39 -27.35 -39.00 -35.07
C ALA A 39 -26.46 -39.54 -33.93
N VAL A 40 -26.53 -40.85 -33.74
CA VAL A 40 -26.34 -41.58 -32.48
C VAL A 40 -25.29 -42.69 -32.69
N VAL A 41 -24.19 -42.62 -31.90
CA VAL A 41 -23.28 -43.66 -31.31
C VAL A 41 -22.46 -44.63 -32.21
N PRO A 42 -21.30 -45.18 -31.76
CA PRO A 42 -21.13 -45.92 -30.48
C PRO A 42 -19.95 -45.59 -29.56
N VAL A 43 -20.19 -46.06 -28.33
CA VAL A 43 -19.45 -46.03 -27.06
C VAL A 43 -18.18 -46.88 -27.12
N THR A 44 -17.11 -46.42 -26.46
CA THR A 44 -16.25 -47.31 -25.69
C THR A 44 -15.98 -46.72 -24.31
N GLU A 45 -16.41 -47.51 -23.34
CA GLU A 45 -16.36 -47.40 -21.90
C GLU A 45 -14.93 -47.58 -21.38
N THR A 46 -14.44 -46.64 -20.59
CA THR A 46 -13.37 -46.92 -19.61
C THR A 46 -13.67 -46.13 -18.35
N ALA A 47 -13.76 -46.88 -17.25
CA ALA A 47 -14.35 -46.51 -15.99
C ALA A 47 -13.65 -45.35 -15.27
N SER A 48 -14.46 -44.43 -14.75
CA SER A 48 -14.12 -43.55 -13.63
C SER A 48 -13.73 -44.38 -12.40
N PRO A 49 -12.72 -43.98 -11.61
CA PRO A 49 -12.62 -44.48 -10.25
C PRO A 49 -13.81 -43.98 -9.46
N VAL A 50 -14.47 -44.93 -8.80
CA VAL A 50 -15.58 -44.79 -7.87
C VAL A 50 -15.29 -43.66 -6.88
N ALA A 51 -16.16 -42.66 -6.87
CA ALA A 51 -16.25 -41.70 -5.78
C ALA A 51 -16.53 -42.48 -4.49
N GLU A 52 -15.64 -42.34 -3.51
CA GLU A 52 -15.88 -42.82 -2.15
C GLU A 52 -17.17 -42.17 -1.61
N PRO A 53 -17.95 -42.89 -0.78
CA PRO A 53 -19.20 -42.37 -0.28
C PRO A 53 -18.94 -41.12 0.55
N THR A 54 -19.64 -40.05 0.19
CA THR A 54 -19.79 -38.80 0.95
C THR A 54 -20.06 -39.13 2.41
N THR A 55 -19.04 -38.94 3.24
CA THR A 55 -19.17 -38.90 4.70
C THR A 55 -19.86 -37.59 5.03
N ASP A 56 -20.95 -37.68 5.80
CA ASP A 56 -21.61 -36.52 6.39
C ASP A 56 -20.56 -35.60 7.03
N GLY A 57 -20.74 -34.28 6.87
CA GLY A 57 -19.81 -33.25 7.30
C GLY A 57 -19.56 -33.24 8.81
N GLU A 58 -18.71 -34.15 9.28
CA GLU A 58 -17.97 -34.02 10.52
C GLU A 58 -16.93 -32.92 10.31
N THR A 59 -17.12 -31.79 10.98
CA THR A 59 -16.01 -30.86 11.20
C THR A 59 -14.84 -31.66 11.78
N PRO A 60 -13.65 -31.62 11.14
CA PRO A 60 -12.52 -32.41 11.60
C PRO A 60 -12.24 -32.08 13.07
N ASP A 61 -12.11 -33.12 13.90
CA ASP A 61 -11.75 -32.94 15.30
C ASP A 61 -10.28 -32.53 15.40
N LEU A 62 -10.04 -31.22 15.44
CA LEU A 62 -8.71 -30.64 15.56
C LEU A 62 -8.24 -30.51 17.01
N SER A 63 -8.96 -31.05 18.00
CA SER A 63 -8.63 -30.88 19.42
C SER A 63 -7.32 -31.57 19.83
N GLY A 64 -6.92 -32.62 19.11
CA GLY A 64 -5.69 -33.37 19.35
C GLY A 64 -4.44 -32.82 18.66
N LEU A 65 -4.57 -31.83 17.76
CA LEU A 65 -3.44 -31.28 17.02
C LEU A 65 -2.77 -30.14 17.80
N PRO A 66 -1.43 -30.05 17.78
CA PRO A 66 -0.72 -28.96 18.42
C PRO A 66 -1.10 -27.64 17.75
N ALA A 67 -1.53 -26.67 18.56
CA ALA A 67 -1.63 -25.29 18.14
C ALA A 67 -0.24 -24.66 18.24
N MET A 68 0.16 -23.98 17.18
CA MET A 68 1.44 -23.30 17.05
C MET A 68 1.20 -21.81 16.88
N THR A 69 2.18 -20.98 17.23
CA THR A 69 2.07 -19.53 17.10
C THR A 69 3.17 -19.00 16.21
N GLY A 70 2.86 -17.93 15.49
CA GLY A 70 3.79 -17.30 14.55
C GLY A 70 3.24 -16.02 13.95
N ARG A 71 4.00 -15.48 13.00
CA ARG A 71 3.64 -14.29 12.22
C ARG A 71 3.19 -14.68 10.82
N TYR A 72 2.00 -14.27 10.43
CA TYR A 72 1.48 -14.54 9.08
C TYR A 72 2.19 -13.67 8.05
N LEU A 73 2.44 -14.23 6.86
CA LEU A 73 3.01 -13.55 5.70
C LEU A 73 2.28 -13.98 4.43
N ARG A 74 2.01 -13.02 3.55
CA ARG A 74 1.55 -13.30 2.18
C ARG A 74 2.74 -13.39 1.22
N THR A 75 2.82 -14.49 0.49
CA THR A 75 3.88 -14.72 -0.51
C THR A 75 3.61 -13.98 -1.81
N LYS A 76 4.65 -13.79 -2.63
CA LYS A 76 4.53 -13.04 -3.90
C LYS A 76 3.54 -13.64 -4.91
N ASN A 77 3.36 -14.97 -4.87
CA ASN A 77 2.50 -15.69 -5.80
C ASN A 77 1.04 -15.81 -5.29
N GLY A 78 0.64 -15.03 -4.28
CA GLY A 78 -0.69 -15.13 -3.66
C GLY A 78 -0.87 -16.36 -2.76
N GLY A 79 0.21 -17.07 -2.43
CA GLY A 79 0.20 -18.14 -1.43
C GLY A 79 0.35 -17.60 -0.01
N ASN A 80 0.08 -18.46 0.97
CA ASN A 80 0.10 -18.12 2.40
C ASN A 80 1.29 -18.77 3.12
N MET A 81 1.84 -18.08 4.12
CA MET A 81 2.95 -18.54 4.93
C MET A 81 2.79 -18.09 6.39
N VAL A 82 3.33 -18.84 7.34
CA VAL A 82 3.55 -18.38 8.73
C VAL A 82 5.00 -18.59 9.11
N VAL A 83 5.61 -17.58 9.69
CA VAL A 83 6.89 -17.69 10.40
C VAL A 83 6.60 -18.16 11.82
N LEU A 84 6.74 -19.47 12.05
CA LEU A 84 6.52 -20.08 13.36
C LEU A 84 7.65 -19.74 14.32
N GLU A 85 7.32 -19.50 15.59
CA GLU A 85 8.28 -19.07 16.60
C GLU A 85 9.46 -20.05 16.82
N ARG A 86 9.26 -21.35 16.54
CA ARG A 86 10.27 -22.39 16.81
C ARG A 86 10.78 -23.09 15.55
N GLU A 87 9.92 -23.24 14.54
CA GLU A 87 10.18 -24.03 13.33
C GLU A 87 10.59 -23.16 12.13
N GLY A 88 10.43 -21.84 12.24
CA GLY A 88 10.73 -20.90 11.16
C GLY A 88 9.61 -20.81 10.11
N PRO A 89 9.90 -20.35 8.88
CA PRO A 89 8.88 -20.12 7.86
C PRO A 89 8.31 -21.42 7.31
N VAL A 90 6.98 -21.52 7.31
CA VAL A 90 6.21 -22.63 6.74
C VAL A 90 5.19 -22.08 5.75
N SER A 91 5.30 -22.52 4.50
CA SER A 91 4.36 -22.22 3.41
C SER A 91 3.24 -23.24 3.34
N PHE A 92 2.07 -22.80 2.87
CA PHE A 92 0.89 -23.65 2.75
C PHE A 92 0.50 -23.88 1.30
N GLN A 93 -0.06 -25.06 1.02
CA GLN A 93 -0.74 -25.35 -0.24
C GLN A 93 -2.17 -24.75 -0.22
N SER A 94 -2.29 -23.46 0.05
CA SER A 94 -3.56 -22.73 0.04
C SER A 94 -3.52 -21.53 -0.89
N THR A 95 -4.66 -21.18 -1.48
CA THR A 95 -4.78 -19.99 -2.32
C THR A 95 -5.20 -18.78 -1.48
N GLU A 96 -4.94 -17.56 -1.99
CA GLU A 96 -5.37 -16.30 -1.36
C GLU A 96 -6.89 -16.17 -1.20
N GLU A 97 -7.68 -16.94 -1.95
CA GLU A 97 -9.14 -16.89 -1.94
C GLU A 97 -9.77 -17.64 -0.76
N GLU A 98 -8.97 -18.40 0.00
CA GLU A 98 -9.47 -19.10 1.17
C GLU A 98 -9.93 -18.11 2.26
N PRO A 99 -11.22 -18.11 2.64
CA PRO A 99 -11.79 -17.07 3.50
C PRO A 99 -11.07 -16.87 4.84
N ARG A 100 -10.49 -17.94 5.39
CA ARG A 100 -9.72 -17.91 6.64
C ARG A 100 -8.44 -17.09 6.58
N PHE A 101 -7.86 -16.89 5.39
CA PHE A 101 -6.67 -16.07 5.18
C PHE A 101 -6.98 -14.67 4.65
N ALA A 102 -8.18 -14.46 4.09
CA ALA A 102 -8.57 -13.20 3.46
C ALA A 102 -8.50 -12.00 4.41
N GLN A 103 -8.81 -12.23 5.70
CA GLN A 103 -8.81 -11.22 6.75
C GLN A 103 -7.43 -10.96 7.40
N LEU A 104 -6.41 -11.76 7.06
CA LEU A 104 -5.08 -11.66 7.67
C LEU A 104 -4.15 -10.79 6.83
N HIS A 105 -3.32 -10.02 7.53
CA HIS A 105 -2.32 -9.13 6.96
C HIS A 105 -0.91 -9.59 7.38
N SER A 106 0.07 -9.39 6.50
CA SER A 106 1.46 -9.74 6.81
C SER A 106 1.90 -9.02 8.10
N GLY A 107 2.41 -9.80 9.07
CA GLY A 107 2.76 -9.31 10.41
C GLY A 107 1.80 -9.74 11.52
N ASP A 108 0.57 -10.11 11.17
CA ASP A 108 -0.43 -10.53 12.16
C ASP A 108 0.07 -11.72 13.00
N LYS A 109 -0.19 -11.66 14.32
CA LYS A 109 0.03 -12.81 15.20
C LYS A 109 -1.09 -13.80 14.98
N VAL A 110 -0.73 -15.04 14.69
CA VAL A 110 -1.72 -16.10 14.48
C VAL A 110 -1.44 -17.31 15.35
N GLU A 111 -2.53 -17.97 15.76
CA GLU A 111 -2.53 -19.35 16.19
C GLU A 111 -2.89 -20.22 14.97
N ILE A 112 -2.09 -21.24 14.69
CA ILE A 112 -2.28 -22.12 13.54
C ILE A 112 -2.17 -23.59 13.96
N LYS A 113 -3.05 -24.41 13.40
CA LYS A 113 -2.96 -25.88 13.50
C LYS A 113 -2.55 -26.41 12.14
N LEU A 114 -1.44 -27.13 12.15
CA LEU A 114 -0.84 -27.70 10.97
C LEU A 114 -0.96 -29.22 11.00
N GLU A 115 -0.93 -29.80 9.82
CA GLU A 115 -0.70 -31.23 9.67
C GLU A 115 0.80 -31.55 9.83
N PHE A 116 1.34 -32.50 9.08
CA PHE A 116 2.77 -32.76 9.07
C PHE A 116 3.55 -31.63 8.38
N ILE A 117 4.63 -31.14 8.99
CA ILE A 117 5.56 -30.19 8.36
C ILE A 117 6.64 -30.98 7.65
N GLN A 118 6.72 -30.83 6.33
CA GLN A 118 7.77 -31.43 5.53
C GLN A 118 9.12 -30.73 5.81
N GLU A 119 10.20 -31.51 5.83
CA GLU A 119 11.59 -31.04 6.02
C GLU A 119 12.14 -30.35 4.76
N THR A 120 11.42 -29.35 4.26
CA THR A 120 11.82 -28.45 3.18
C THR A 120 12.11 -27.06 3.72
N TYR A 121 12.69 -26.17 2.89
CA TYR A 121 12.90 -24.79 3.29
C TYR A 121 12.39 -23.79 2.23
N PRO A 122 11.45 -22.89 2.60
CA PRO A 122 10.58 -22.92 3.78
C PRO A 122 9.87 -24.27 3.96
N GLY A 123 9.51 -24.61 5.20
CA GLY A 123 8.75 -25.81 5.48
C GLY A 123 7.44 -25.83 4.70
N GLN A 124 6.92 -27.00 4.38
CA GLN A 124 5.64 -27.15 3.68
C GLN A 124 4.66 -27.94 4.52
N SER A 125 3.45 -27.43 4.68
CA SER A 125 2.39 -28.11 5.43
C SER A 125 1.00 -27.72 4.93
N GLU A 126 -0.02 -28.44 5.39
CA GLU A 126 -1.42 -28.06 5.23
C GLU A 126 -1.89 -27.32 6.48
N ALA A 127 -2.50 -26.15 6.28
CA ALA A 127 -3.13 -25.40 7.35
C ALA A 127 -4.53 -25.96 7.60
N LEU A 128 -4.77 -26.49 8.79
CA LEU A 128 -6.05 -27.09 9.18
C LEU A 128 -6.96 -26.06 9.85
N ASP A 129 -6.39 -25.19 10.69
CA ASP A 129 -7.09 -24.05 11.31
C ASP A 129 -6.10 -22.89 11.48
N ILE A 130 -6.59 -21.66 11.37
CA ILE A 130 -5.81 -20.44 11.61
C ILE A 130 -6.70 -19.38 12.24
N ARG A 131 -6.18 -18.71 13.27
CA ARG A 131 -6.90 -17.68 14.01
C ARG A 131 -5.99 -16.49 14.29
N LEU A 132 -6.52 -15.30 14.02
CA LEU A 132 -5.89 -14.05 14.43
C LEU A 132 -5.88 -13.97 15.97
N LEU A 133 -4.71 -13.73 16.55
CA LEU A 133 -4.55 -13.45 17.98
C LEU A 133 -4.38 -11.95 18.24
N GLU A 134 -3.59 -11.28 17.41
CA GLU A 134 -3.21 -9.88 17.57
C GLU A 134 -2.87 -9.29 16.19
N GLU A 135 -3.39 -8.09 15.90
CA GLU A 135 -3.01 -7.35 14.69
C GLU A 135 -1.54 -6.95 14.77
N GLY A 136 -0.79 -7.18 13.70
CA GLY A 136 0.64 -6.89 13.65
C GLY A 136 1.07 -6.28 12.33
N SER A 137 2.37 -6.06 12.22
CA SER A 137 3.01 -5.42 11.06
C SER A 137 4.24 -6.20 10.62
N LEU A 138 4.77 -5.90 9.43
CA LEU A 138 6.03 -6.50 8.97
C LEU A 138 7.21 -6.22 9.91
N GLU A 139 7.18 -5.14 10.72
CA GLU A 139 8.21 -4.86 11.74
C GLU A 139 8.25 -5.91 12.85
N ASP A 140 7.15 -6.62 13.07
CA ASP A 140 7.04 -7.68 14.08
C ASP A 140 7.63 -9.02 13.61
N VAL A 141 8.13 -9.06 12.37
CA VAL A 141 8.80 -10.21 11.78
C VAL A 141 10.29 -9.96 11.76
N ASP A 142 11.07 -10.99 12.09
CA ASP A 142 12.52 -10.92 12.08
C ASP A 142 13.06 -10.48 10.70
N ALA A 143 13.87 -9.41 10.70
CA ALA A 143 14.36 -8.78 9.47
C ALA A 143 15.26 -9.70 8.65
N ASP A 144 16.07 -10.55 9.31
CA ASP A 144 16.92 -11.52 8.64
C ASP A 144 16.08 -12.61 7.94
N THR A 145 14.97 -13.02 8.57
CA THR A 145 14.00 -13.95 7.97
C THR A 145 13.32 -13.35 6.74
N LEU A 146 12.87 -12.10 6.81
CA LEU A 146 12.28 -11.41 5.66
C LEU A 146 13.29 -11.31 4.50
N ALA A 147 14.53 -10.86 4.79
CA ALA A 147 15.58 -10.73 3.78
C ALA A 147 15.87 -12.06 3.07
N MET A 148 15.98 -13.14 3.83
CA MET A 148 16.22 -14.49 3.29
C MET A 148 15.03 -14.99 2.44
N LEU A 149 13.79 -14.78 2.89
CA LEU A 149 12.61 -15.17 2.12
C LEU A 149 12.47 -14.37 0.81
N THR A 150 12.83 -13.09 0.83
CA THR A 150 12.92 -12.25 -0.37
C THR A 150 14.02 -12.74 -1.31
N GLU A 151 15.23 -13.03 -0.82
CA GLU A 151 16.36 -13.51 -1.64
C GLU A 151 16.02 -14.83 -2.36
N MET A 152 15.33 -15.73 -1.66
CA MET A 152 14.83 -16.98 -2.21
C MET A 152 13.60 -16.82 -3.11
N GLY A 153 13.05 -15.60 -3.21
CA GLY A 153 11.91 -15.27 -4.07
C GLY A 153 10.56 -15.78 -3.55
N TRP A 154 10.39 -15.95 -2.24
CA TRP A 154 9.09 -16.23 -1.62
C TRP A 154 8.28 -14.97 -1.37
N LEU A 155 8.96 -13.89 -1.03
CA LEU A 155 8.40 -12.55 -0.90
C LEU A 155 8.85 -11.70 -2.09
N GLU A 156 8.07 -10.69 -2.46
CA GLU A 156 8.58 -9.66 -3.36
C GLU A 156 9.63 -8.84 -2.60
N PRO A 157 10.74 -8.45 -3.24
CA PRO A 157 11.60 -7.42 -2.67
C PRO A 157 10.78 -6.15 -2.52
N GLU A 158 10.73 -5.60 -1.30
CA GLU A 158 10.16 -4.27 -1.09
C GLU A 158 10.90 -3.29 -2.01
N GLN A 159 10.23 -2.82 -3.06
CA GLN A 159 10.73 -1.69 -3.83
C GLN A 159 10.10 -0.45 -3.24
N GLU A 160 10.92 0.46 -2.73
CA GLU A 160 10.44 1.73 -2.15
C GLU A 160 9.44 2.43 -3.08
N LYS A 161 9.70 2.47 -4.39
CA LYS A 161 8.83 3.09 -5.39
C LYS A 161 7.43 2.46 -5.55
N ASP A 162 7.22 1.23 -5.07
CA ASP A 162 5.93 0.55 -5.15
C ASP A 162 5.07 0.81 -3.90
N LYS A 163 5.62 1.49 -2.89
CA LYS A 163 4.90 1.88 -1.68
C LYS A 163 3.91 3.00 -1.98
N GLN A 164 2.67 2.77 -1.61
CA GLN A 164 1.52 3.64 -1.84
C GLN A 164 0.77 3.87 -0.54
N VAL A 165 0.21 5.07 -0.39
CA VAL A 165 -0.62 5.46 0.75
C VAL A 165 -1.70 6.43 0.31
N VAL A 166 -2.88 6.39 0.94
CA VAL A 166 -3.91 7.41 0.75
C VAL A 166 -3.89 8.35 1.95
N LEU A 167 -3.62 9.63 1.70
CA LEU A 167 -3.64 10.71 2.69
C LEU A 167 -4.33 11.94 2.11
N GLY A 168 -5.22 12.56 2.89
CA GLY A 168 -6.01 13.71 2.43
C GLY A 168 -6.94 13.35 1.26
N GLY A 169 -7.31 12.08 1.12
CA GLY A 169 -8.05 11.56 -0.03
C GLY A 169 -7.24 11.45 -1.34
N VAL A 170 -5.93 11.65 -1.29
CA VAL A 170 -5.04 11.57 -2.46
C VAL A 170 -4.19 10.29 -2.38
N LEU A 171 -4.09 9.55 -3.48
CA LEU A 171 -3.17 8.43 -3.61
C LEU A 171 -1.76 8.96 -3.85
N LEU A 172 -0.84 8.67 -2.93
CA LEU A 172 0.54 9.09 -2.97
C LEU A 172 1.47 7.89 -3.16
N HIS A 173 2.52 8.08 -3.94
CA HIS A 173 3.54 7.10 -4.28
C HIS A 173 4.88 7.49 -3.65
N SER A 174 5.55 6.54 -3.02
CA SER A 174 6.89 6.76 -2.48
C SER A 174 7.86 7.07 -3.60
N THR A 175 8.71 8.06 -3.35
CA THR A 175 9.82 8.40 -4.23
C THR A 175 11.11 7.69 -3.84
N GLY A 176 11.14 7.01 -2.69
CA GLY A 176 12.33 6.46 -2.06
C GLY A 176 13.34 7.50 -1.56
N ARG A 177 13.04 8.80 -1.70
CA ARG A 177 13.90 9.91 -1.26
C ARG A 177 13.52 10.35 0.15
N THR A 178 14.49 10.80 0.94
CA THR A 178 14.23 11.42 2.24
C THR A 178 13.47 12.74 2.06
N ALA A 179 12.36 12.90 2.77
CA ALA A 179 11.57 14.12 2.78
C ALA A 179 12.28 15.25 3.53
N ARG A 180 12.15 16.47 3.01
CA ARG A 180 12.56 17.69 3.70
C ARG A 180 11.43 18.17 4.60
N VAL A 181 11.41 17.67 5.84
CA VAL A 181 10.43 18.08 6.85
C VAL A 181 10.88 19.36 7.55
N SER A 182 9.98 20.34 7.65
CA SER A 182 10.23 21.63 8.31
C SER A 182 9.98 21.59 9.82
N CYS A 183 9.06 20.72 10.26
CA CYS A 183 8.78 20.43 11.66
C CYS A 183 8.74 18.91 11.87
N GLY A 184 9.21 18.43 13.03
CA GLY A 184 9.25 16.99 13.34
C GLY A 184 7.99 16.46 14.04
N THR A 185 6.89 17.23 14.04
CA THR A 185 5.63 16.84 14.70
C THR A 185 4.75 16.12 13.68
N PRO A 186 4.37 14.85 13.90
CA PRO A 186 3.44 14.13 13.03
C PRO A 186 2.06 14.78 12.99
N ASP A 187 1.42 14.76 11.82
CA ASP A 187 0.01 15.17 11.65
C ASP A 187 -0.95 14.03 11.97
N GLY A 188 -0.49 12.79 11.81
CA GLY A 188 -1.25 11.59 12.12
C GLY A 188 -0.40 10.33 11.98
N ALA A 189 -1.08 9.19 12.08
CA ALA A 189 -0.49 7.88 11.85
C ALA A 189 -1.35 7.05 10.89
N LEU A 190 -0.71 6.18 10.10
CA LEU A 190 -1.39 5.25 9.22
C LEU A 190 -2.17 4.21 10.03
N ALA A 191 -3.43 4.00 9.69
CA ALA A 191 -4.35 3.20 10.49
C ALA A 191 -4.50 1.76 9.98
N SER A 192 -4.32 1.54 8.68
CA SER A 192 -4.58 0.24 8.05
C SER A 192 -3.66 -0.02 6.87
N SER A 193 -3.67 -1.26 6.41
CA SER A 193 -2.91 -1.70 5.24
C SER A 193 -3.71 -2.69 4.40
N VAL A 194 -3.49 -2.66 3.09
CA VAL A 194 -3.89 -3.70 2.14
C VAL A 194 -2.67 -4.53 1.75
N ALA A 195 -2.90 -5.64 1.03
CA ALA A 195 -1.81 -6.43 0.47
C ALA A 195 -0.90 -5.58 -0.45
N PHE A 196 0.38 -5.90 -0.50
CA PHE A 196 1.39 -5.14 -1.26
C PHE A 196 1.09 -4.94 -2.74
N ASN A 197 0.38 -5.89 -3.36
CA ASN A 197 -0.02 -5.84 -4.76
C ASN A 197 -1.39 -5.16 -4.99
N ARG A 198 -1.98 -4.58 -3.95
CA ARG A 198 -3.25 -3.85 -4.02
C ARG A 198 -3.01 -2.37 -3.85
N THR A 199 -3.75 -1.57 -4.60
CA THR A 199 -3.79 -0.13 -4.45
C THR A 199 -4.67 0.23 -3.24
N PRO A 200 -4.17 1.03 -2.28
CA PRO A 200 -4.98 1.49 -1.16
C PRO A 200 -6.05 2.47 -1.65
N THR A 201 -7.20 2.48 -0.98
CA THR A 201 -8.37 3.28 -1.40
C THR A 201 -9.02 4.08 -0.27
N GLU A 202 -8.65 3.83 0.98
CA GLU A 202 -9.22 4.47 2.16
C GLU A 202 -8.21 5.39 2.86
N GLU A 203 -8.69 6.44 3.52
CA GLU A 203 -7.83 7.39 4.25
C GLU A 203 -6.95 6.69 5.30
N GLY A 204 -5.64 6.97 5.27
CA GLY A 204 -4.67 6.37 6.18
C GLY A 204 -4.34 4.90 5.88
N GLN A 205 -4.76 4.37 4.73
CA GLN A 205 -4.46 3.02 4.26
C GLN A 205 -3.20 3.00 3.41
N SER A 206 -2.34 1.99 3.63
CA SER A 206 -1.10 1.76 2.86
C SER A 206 -1.10 0.40 2.16
N ASN A 207 -0.19 0.17 1.20
CA ASN A 207 0.09 -1.17 0.67
C ASN A 207 1.38 -1.79 1.23
N PHE A 208 2.14 -1.09 2.07
CA PHE A 208 3.43 -1.61 2.56
C PHE A 208 3.30 -2.47 3.81
N GLY A 209 2.10 -2.63 4.38
CA GLY A 209 1.87 -3.57 5.49
C GLY A 209 2.25 -3.05 6.88
N TYR A 210 2.54 -1.76 7.01
CA TYR A 210 2.88 -1.13 8.28
C TYR A 210 1.68 -0.36 8.84
N ARG A 211 1.54 -0.34 10.16
CA ARG A 211 0.49 0.36 10.92
C ARG A 211 1.12 1.25 11.98
N ASP A 212 0.36 2.22 12.48
CA ASP A 212 0.81 3.20 13.48
C ASP A 212 2.06 3.98 13.05
N ILE A 213 2.19 4.19 11.74
CA ILE A 213 3.32 4.90 11.13
C ILE A 213 3.01 6.39 11.05
N ASP A 214 3.84 7.21 11.70
CA ASP A 214 3.77 8.66 11.64
C ASP A 214 3.85 9.18 10.20
N TYR A 215 3.00 10.16 9.87
CA TYR A 215 3.10 10.93 8.64
C TYR A 215 3.00 12.45 8.91
N ILE A 216 3.50 13.25 7.97
CA ILE A 216 3.42 14.71 7.95
C ILE A 216 2.96 15.15 6.55
N TYR A 217 1.95 16.02 6.48
CA TYR A 217 1.59 16.69 5.24
C TYR A 217 2.65 17.72 4.88
N LEU A 218 3.13 17.66 3.63
CA LEU A 218 4.08 18.64 3.09
C LEU A 218 3.37 19.64 2.17
N ASP A 219 2.36 19.17 1.44
CA ASP A 219 1.53 19.92 0.50
C ASP A 219 0.22 19.17 0.23
N GLU A 220 -0.67 19.67 -0.63
CA GLU A 220 -1.92 18.97 -0.99
C GLU A 220 -1.66 17.63 -1.68
N ASN A 221 -0.59 17.54 -2.46
CA ASN A 221 -0.22 16.36 -3.25
C ASN A 221 1.11 15.73 -2.78
N ALA A 222 1.53 16.03 -1.55
CA ALA A 222 2.79 15.54 -1.00
C ALA A 222 2.73 15.29 0.51
N ALA A 223 3.31 14.18 0.94
CA ALA A 223 3.44 13.83 2.35
C ALA A 223 4.80 13.18 2.65
N ALA A 224 5.17 13.21 3.92
CA ALA A 224 6.32 12.51 4.45
C ALA A 224 5.83 11.36 5.35
N VAL A 225 6.29 10.13 5.11
CA VAL A 225 5.92 8.96 5.91
C VAL A 225 7.16 8.39 6.60
N LYS A 226 7.07 8.10 7.89
CA LYS A 226 8.22 7.67 8.70
C LYS A 226 8.52 6.18 8.53
N LEU A 227 9.41 5.84 7.62
CA LEU A 227 9.82 4.46 7.32
C LEU A 227 11.29 4.26 7.71
N GLY A 228 11.60 3.18 8.42
CA GLY A 228 13.00 2.85 8.78
C GLY A 228 13.70 3.96 9.59
N GLY A 229 12.95 4.70 10.40
CA GLY A 229 13.47 5.80 11.23
C GLY A 229 13.72 7.12 10.48
N SER A 230 13.44 7.20 9.18
CA SER A 230 13.53 8.43 8.37
C SER A 230 12.18 8.77 7.75
N TYR A 231 11.95 10.05 7.49
CA TYR A 231 10.77 10.46 6.73
C TYR A 231 11.05 10.32 5.23
N ILE A 232 10.29 9.47 4.56
CA ILE A 232 10.36 9.22 3.12
C ILE A 232 9.29 10.07 2.42
N LEU A 233 9.66 10.68 1.29
CA LEU A 233 8.79 11.54 0.50
C LEU A 233 7.85 10.73 -0.38
N PHE A 234 6.56 11.00 -0.25
CA PHE A 234 5.48 10.47 -1.08
C PHE A 234 4.83 11.60 -1.88
N LEU A 235 4.58 11.38 -3.17
CA LEU A 235 4.01 12.35 -4.10
C LEU A 235 2.83 11.75 -4.85
N ALA A 236 1.82 12.55 -5.15
CA ALA A 236 0.76 12.16 -6.08
C ALA A 236 1.30 12.09 -7.52
N ASP A 237 0.62 11.31 -8.37
CA ASP A 237 0.90 11.30 -9.80
C ASP A 237 0.83 12.72 -10.40
N GLY A 238 1.81 13.06 -11.24
CA GLY A 238 1.91 14.39 -11.83
C GLY A 238 2.42 15.47 -10.88
N THR A 239 2.87 15.13 -9.67
CA THR A 239 3.53 16.06 -8.74
C THR A 239 5.03 15.80 -8.70
N VAL A 240 5.83 16.87 -8.76
CA VAL A 240 7.29 16.81 -8.59
C VAL A 240 7.76 17.73 -7.47
N GLU A 241 8.91 17.41 -6.89
CA GLU A 241 9.51 18.16 -5.78
C GLU A 241 10.91 18.67 -6.15
N TYR A 242 11.19 19.91 -5.76
CA TYR A 242 12.51 20.54 -5.82
C TYR A 242 12.76 21.37 -4.57
N GLU A 243 13.74 20.96 -3.77
CA GLU A 243 14.18 21.63 -2.53
C GLU A 243 13.05 21.96 -1.53
N GLY A 244 12.08 21.05 -1.38
CA GLY A 244 10.92 21.19 -0.50
C GLY A 244 9.77 22.00 -1.08
N ARG A 245 9.84 22.35 -2.37
CA ARG A 245 8.74 22.99 -3.11
C ARG A 245 8.13 21.97 -4.07
N PHE A 246 6.81 22.03 -4.20
CA PHE A 246 6.02 21.09 -5.00
C PHE A 246 5.45 21.79 -6.22
N PHE A 247 5.43 21.08 -7.35
CA PHE A 247 4.99 21.61 -8.63
C PHE A 247 4.16 20.56 -9.36
N ALA A 248 3.12 21.00 -10.08
CA ALA A 248 2.44 20.16 -11.06
C ALA A 248 3.35 19.99 -12.28
N ALA A 249 3.60 18.74 -12.66
CA ALA A 249 4.50 18.39 -13.75
C ALA A 249 4.04 18.96 -15.11
N ASP A 250 2.73 19.14 -15.30
CA ASP A 250 2.16 19.72 -16.52
C ASP A 250 2.37 21.24 -16.66
N GLN A 251 2.79 21.92 -15.58
CA GLN A 251 3.16 23.33 -15.57
C GLN A 251 4.66 23.55 -15.86
N LEU A 252 5.44 22.47 -15.90
CA LEU A 252 6.88 22.53 -16.16
C LEU A 252 7.19 22.14 -17.60
N SER A 253 8.23 22.74 -18.17
CA SER A 253 8.73 22.33 -19.47
C SER A 253 9.29 20.89 -19.42
N PRO A 254 9.24 20.14 -20.54
CA PRO A 254 9.86 18.81 -20.63
C PRO A 254 11.35 18.83 -20.26
N GLU A 255 12.05 19.90 -20.62
CA GLU A 255 13.48 20.11 -20.30
C GLU A 255 13.69 20.22 -18.79
N THR A 256 12.77 20.88 -18.07
CA THR A 256 12.83 20.97 -16.60
C THR A 256 12.53 19.62 -15.95
N LEU A 257 11.60 18.84 -16.49
CA LEU A 257 11.30 17.50 -15.97
C LEU A 257 12.49 16.55 -16.15
N GLU A 258 13.13 16.54 -17.32
CA GLU A 258 14.35 15.76 -17.56
C GLU A 258 15.49 16.21 -16.63
N TRP A 259 15.64 17.52 -16.44
CA TRP A 259 16.60 18.06 -15.49
C TRP A 259 16.31 17.62 -14.05
N LEU A 260 15.04 17.58 -13.63
CA LEU A 260 14.64 17.12 -12.30
C LEU A 260 14.90 15.63 -12.12
N GLU A 261 14.62 14.81 -13.13
CA GLU A 261 14.95 13.38 -13.09
C GLU A 261 16.45 13.17 -12.90
N TYR A 262 17.27 13.90 -13.68
CA TYR A 262 18.72 13.91 -13.51
C TYR A 262 19.14 14.39 -12.11
N TYR A 263 18.66 15.55 -11.67
CA TYR A 263 18.99 16.14 -10.37
C TYR A 263 18.65 15.18 -9.22
N ASN A 264 17.47 14.57 -9.25
CA ASN A 264 17.00 13.64 -8.23
C ASN A 264 17.71 12.29 -8.24
N SER A 265 18.37 11.92 -9.34
CA SER A 265 19.23 10.73 -9.42
C SER A 265 20.60 10.92 -8.75
N LEU A 266 21.01 12.17 -8.49
CA LEU A 266 22.30 12.48 -7.88
C LEU A 266 22.26 12.29 -6.36
N PRO A 267 23.38 11.87 -5.73
CA PRO A 267 23.53 11.93 -4.28
C PRO A 267 23.51 13.38 -3.79
N GLU A 268 23.27 13.61 -2.50
CA GLU A 268 23.19 14.97 -1.93
C GLU A 268 24.38 15.87 -2.28
N GLU A 269 25.60 15.33 -2.26
CA GLU A 269 26.80 16.09 -2.61
C GLU A 269 26.77 16.54 -4.08
N GLY A 270 26.27 15.67 -4.98
CA GLY A 270 26.05 15.98 -6.38
C GLY A 270 24.98 17.06 -6.56
N GLN A 271 23.84 16.94 -5.88
CA GLN A 271 22.77 17.94 -5.91
C GLN A 271 23.26 19.33 -5.49
N ARG A 272 24.06 19.41 -4.42
CA ARG A 272 24.65 20.67 -3.91
C ARG A 272 25.66 21.30 -4.86
N SER A 273 26.19 20.53 -5.81
CA SER A 273 27.16 21.02 -6.80
C SER A 273 26.52 21.60 -8.06
N ILE A 274 25.21 21.42 -8.24
CA ILE A 274 24.48 21.96 -9.37
C ILE A 274 24.18 23.44 -9.13
N SER A 275 24.71 24.31 -10.00
CA SER A 275 24.53 25.76 -9.93
C SER A 275 23.49 26.31 -10.91
N MET A 276 23.15 25.54 -11.94
CA MET A 276 22.16 25.92 -12.95
C MET A 276 20.79 25.39 -12.55
N VAL A 277 19.86 26.30 -12.26
CA VAL A 277 18.46 25.98 -11.93
C VAL A 277 17.56 26.40 -13.09
N PRO A 278 16.71 25.51 -13.63
CA PRO A 278 15.72 25.85 -14.64
C PRO A 278 14.80 26.99 -14.21
N HIS A 279 14.44 27.88 -15.15
CA HIS A 279 13.61 29.04 -14.85
C HIS A 279 12.23 28.66 -14.30
N ASP A 280 11.64 27.56 -14.76
CA ASP A 280 10.33 27.09 -14.31
C ASP A 280 10.29 26.77 -12.81
N LEU A 281 11.44 26.48 -12.20
CA LEU A 281 11.57 26.18 -10.77
C LEU A 281 11.90 27.43 -9.94
N ILE A 282 12.40 28.49 -10.57
CA ILE A 282 12.60 29.79 -9.95
C ILE A 282 11.22 30.43 -9.90
N GLY A 283 10.52 30.28 -8.76
CA GLY A 283 9.23 30.93 -8.58
C GLY A 283 9.39 32.43 -8.79
N ASP A 284 8.32 33.09 -9.26
CA ASP A 284 8.25 34.55 -9.27
C ASP A 284 8.50 35.03 -7.83
N ILE A 285 9.73 35.41 -7.55
CA ILE A 285 10.15 36.01 -6.29
C ILE A 285 9.45 37.35 -6.17
N GLY A 286 8.21 37.33 -5.65
CA GLY A 286 7.33 38.46 -5.38
C GLY A 286 7.83 39.84 -5.80
N LEU A 287 7.52 40.24 -7.04
CA LEU A 287 7.35 41.65 -7.40
C LEU A 287 5.88 42.07 -7.25
N GLU A 288 5.18 41.58 -6.23
CA GLU A 288 3.97 42.24 -5.73
C GLU A 288 4.39 43.26 -4.67
N GLY A 289 4.54 44.53 -5.06
CA GLY A 289 4.74 45.57 -4.06
C GLY A 289 5.20 46.95 -4.49
N ASP A 290 5.63 47.19 -5.74
CA ASP A 290 5.88 48.56 -6.20
C ASP A 290 4.68 49.08 -6.99
N ARG A 291 3.52 49.14 -6.30
CA ARG A 291 2.47 50.08 -6.71
C ARG A 291 3.01 51.46 -6.41
N ALA A 292 3.64 52.07 -7.41
CA ALA A 292 3.90 53.50 -7.43
C ALA A 292 2.62 54.22 -6.99
N VAL A 293 2.67 54.80 -5.79
CA VAL A 293 1.65 55.73 -5.33
C VAL A 293 1.91 56.99 -6.12
N GLU A 294 1.22 57.15 -7.25
CA GLU A 294 1.10 58.47 -7.88
C GLU A 294 0.36 59.36 -6.88
N THR A 295 1.12 60.17 -6.14
CA THR A 295 0.57 61.32 -5.41
C THR A 295 0.08 62.33 -6.43
N ASP A 296 -1.20 62.23 -6.78
CA ASP A 296 -1.92 63.36 -7.35
C ASP A 296 -2.07 64.43 -6.27
N ALA A 297 -1.18 65.43 -6.33
CA ALA A 297 -1.37 66.70 -5.68
C ALA A 297 -2.50 67.45 -6.40
N GLN A 298 -3.68 67.52 -5.79
CA GLN A 298 -4.71 68.49 -6.16
C GLN A 298 -4.75 69.61 -5.13
N ASN A 299 -4.35 70.76 -5.63
CA ASN A 299 -4.46 72.10 -5.07
C ASN A 299 -5.91 72.60 -5.12
#